data_AF-A0A850GC85-F1
#
_entry.id   AF-A0A850GC85-F1
#
_cell.length_a   1.000
_cell.length_b   1.000
_cell.length_c   1.000
_cell.angle_alpha   90.00
_cell.angle_beta   90.00
_cell.angle_gamma   90.00
#
_symmetry.space_group_name_H-M   'P 1'
#
loop_
_entity.id
_entity.type
_entity.pdbx_description
1 polymer ?
#
loop_
_entity_poly.entity_id
_entity_poly.type
_entity_poly.pdbx_seq_one_letter_code
_entity_poly.pdbx_strand_id
1 'polypeptide(L)'
;MPRAAQLLWTTSLISLISLLACAPVDEPGGEASEGSEGESDAGQISLEHGMALYAEYCAFCHGEAGEGYAADNANALANQEFLRLASDEFLATSVRYGRPGTAMSAWGEERAGPLTAGDIDDLVAFIRSWQEVEDAMVDELELDPSASVIRGETYYQVYGCEGCHGELGRGGEYMSLENPWFLTQVSDGYLRESITRGRPDTAMASFDDQLTALQIDDLAALIRSWEREVDSEPLPAFEPDVSDAALNPGGPDPDFAVSEGRYVGVDAVADALALGATMILLDARPHADFVDGHIEGAVSVPFFQLEQVIDALPQDLWIVSYCGCPHAISGQAFDSLAAAGFTKIAVLDEGYYEWVERGYPIAEGE
;
A
#
# COMPACT_ATOMS: atom_id res chain seq x y z
N MET A 1 -73.76 49.67 -29.33
CA MET A 1 -74.26 50.28 -28.07
C MET A 1 -73.56 49.61 -26.88
N PRO A 2 -73.37 50.29 -25.74
CA PRO A 2 -72.27 49.97 -24.79
C PRO A 2 -72.71 49.29 -23.48
N ARG A 3 -71.72 48.72 -22.76
CA ARG A 3 -71.51 48.56 -21.29
C ARG A 3 -70.66 47.30 -21.06
N ALA A 4 -69.55 47.25 -20.29
CA ALA A 4 -68.96 48.08 -19.23
C ALA A 4 -69.51 47.90 -17.80
N ALA A 5 -68.76 47.08 -17.02
CA ALA A 5 -68.30 47.28 -15.64
C ALA A 5 -69.23 47.09 -14.40
N GLN A 6 -68.55 46.86 -13.25
CA GLN A 6 -68.81 47.26 -11.84
C GLN A 6 -69.03 46.14 -10.78
N LEU A 7 -68.19 46.06 -9.72
CA LEU A 7 -68.29 46.58 -8.31
C LEU A 7 -69.11 45.67 -7.34
N LEU A 8 -68.84 45.48 -6.03
CA LEU A 8 -67.83 46.04 -5.09
C LEU A 8 -67.56 45.13 -3.84
N TRP A 9 -66.67 45.58 -2.95
CA TRP A 9 -66.30 45.14 -1.59
C TRP A 9 -67.41 45.25 -0.50
N THR A 10 -67.29 44.51 0.62
CA THR A 10 -67.77 44.75 2.03
C THR A 10 -67.52 43.47 2.90
N THR A 11 -67.42 43.38 4.24
CA THR A 11 -66.99 44.25 5.39
C THR A 11 -66.76 43.37 6.66
N SER A 12 -65.95 43.81 7.64
CA SER A 12 -65.66 43.10 8.92
C SER A 12 -66.69 43.31 10.05
N LEU A 13 -66.67 42.46 11.11
CA LEU A 13 -67.02 42.69 12.54
C LEU A 13 -67.04 41.34 13.33
N ILE A 14 -66.38 41.12 14.48
CA ILE A 14 -66.74 41.43 15.91
C ILE A 14 -65.61 40.80 16.80
N SER A 15 -64.95 41.52 17.74
CA SER A 15 -65.24 41.66 19.21
C SER A 15 -65.10 40.36 20.05
N LEU A 16 -64.61 40.29 21.31
CA LEU A 16 -64.06 41.24 22.31
C LEU A 16 -63.49 40.42 23.54
N ILE A 17 -62.88 41.08 24.55
CA ILE A 17 -62.70 40.66 26.00
C ILE A 17 -61.26 40.35 26.54
N SER A 18 -60.96 41.14 27.58
CA SER A 18 -59.84 41.35 28.52
C SER A 18 -59.32 40.21 29.45
N LEU A 19 -58.01 40.30 29.79
CA LEU A 19 -57.33 40.32 31.14
C LEU A 19 -57.98 39.51 32.31
N LEU A 20 -57.31 38.70 33.16
CA LEU A 20 -56.03 38.92 33.88
C LEU A 20 -55.54 37.67 34.68
N ALA A 21 -54.22 37.51 34.79
CA ALA A 21 -53.34 36.64 35.61
C ALA A 21 -53.83 35.75 36.80
N CYS A 22 -53.22 34.56 36.94
CA CYS A 22 -52.33 34.17 38.07
C CYS A 22 -51.59 32.83 37.80
N ALA A 23 -50.37 32.65 38.33
CA ALA A 23 -49.50 31.45 38.15
C ALA A 23 -49.42 30.57 39.42
N PRO A 24 -49.02 29.28 39.29
CA PRO A 24 -47.76 28.81 39.92
C PRO A 24 -46.94 27.84 39.01
N VAL A 25 -45.61 28.00 38.88
CA VAL A 25 -44.47 27.36 39.62
C VAL A 25 -44.16 25.89 39.23
N ASP A 26 -43.02 25.75 38.53
CA ASP A 26 -41.99 24.69 38.43
C ASP A 26 -42.32 23.18 38.35
N GLU A 27 -41.85 22.54 37.26
CA GLU A 27 -40.71 21.59 37.24
C GLU A 27 -40.12 21.54 35.80
N PRO A 28 -38.83 21.24 35.59
CA PRO A 28 -38.14 21.53 34.31
C PRO A 28 -38.18 20.36 33.30
N GLY A 29 -38.69 20.63 32.09
CA GLY A 29 -38.41 19.83 30.90
C GLY A 29 -37.31 20.49 30.09
N GLY A 30 -36.21 19.79 29.80
CA GLY A 30 -35.08 20.34 29.05
C GLY A 30 -35.40 20.52 27.57
N GLU A 31 -35.22 21.74 27.06
CA GLU A 31 -35.09 21.98 25.63
C GLU A 31 -33.63 21.80 25.25
N ALA A 32 -33.37 20.86 24.33
CA ALA A 32 -32.04 20.67 23.78
C ALA A 32 -31.68 21.90 22.94
N SER A 33 -30.55 22.53 23.27
CA SER A 33 -29.87 23.38 22.30
C SER A 33 -29.31 22.48 21.21
N GLU A 34 -29.89 22.54 20.01
CA GLU A 34 -29.24 22.04 18.80
C GLU A 34 -27.95 22.84 18.61
N GLY A 35 -26.85 22.27 19.11
CA GLY A 35 -25.52 22.71 18.71
C GLY A 35 -25.34 22.37 17.23
N SER A 36 -24.65 23.23 16.49
CA SER A 36 -24.08 22.82 15.21
C SER A 36 -22.98 21.78 15.51
N GLU A 37 -23.36 20.52 15.55
CA GLU A 37 -22.42 19.42 15.42
C GLU A 37 -21.72 19.62 14.07
N GLY A 38 -20.38 19.65 14.09
CA GLY A 38 -19.62 19.94 12.89
C GLY A 38 -19.84 18.84 11.87
N GLU A 39 -20.31 19.22 10.68
CA GLU A 39 -20.11 18.40 9.49
C GLU A 39 -18.63 18.06 9.41
N SER A 40 -18.33 16.76 9.44
CA SER A 40 -16.99 16.26 9.25
C SER A 40 -16.47 16.75 7.91
N ASP A 41 -15.34 17.45 7.92
CA ASP A 41 -14.64 17.86 6.71
C ASP A 41 -14.08 16.61 6.03
N ALA A 42 -14.92 15.96 5.22
CA ALA A 42 -14.49 14.97 4.26
C ALA A 42 -13.65 15.74 3.23
N GLY A 43 -12.33 15.67 3.41
CA GLY A 43 -11.36 16.45 2.66
C GLY A 43 -11.65 16.38 1.16
N GLN A 44 -11.65 17.55 0.51
CA GLN A 44 -11.95 17.61 -0.91
C GLN A 44 -10.84 16.90 -1.70
N ILE A 45 -11.19 15.77 -2.33
CA ILE A 45 -10.30 14.98 -3.18
C ILE A 45 -9.52 15.86 -4.17
N SER A 46 -8.20 15.73 -4.14
CA SER A 46 -7.22 16.57 -4.81
C SER A 46 -6.30 15.74 -5.71
N LEU A 47 -6.64 15.67 -7.00
CA LEU A 47 -5.83 15.02 -8.04
C LEU A 47 -4.39 15.56 -8.14
N GLU A 48 -4.18 16.85 -7.86
CA GLU A 48 -2.84 17.48 -7.86
C GLU A 48 -1.99 16.97 -6.70
N HIS A 49 -2.61 16.72 -5.53
CA HIS A 49 -1.94 16.19 -4.36
C HIS A 49 -1.63 14.70 -4.53
N GLY A 50 -2.60 13.89 -4.98
CA GLY A 50 -2.39 12.48 -5.31
C GLY A 50 -1.29 12.26 -6.35
N MET A 51 -1.21 13.13 -7.36
CA MET A 51 -0.11 13.12 -8.34
C MET A 51 1.26 13.41 -7.70
N ALA A 52 1.34 14.35 -6.76
CA ALA A 52 2.59 14.69 -6.06
C ALA A 52 3.04 13.53 -5.15
N LEU A 53 2.12 12.98 -4.35
CA LEU A 53 2.37 11.81 -3.51
C LEU A 53 2.80 10.59 -4.34
N TYR A 54 2.16 10.36 -5.49
CA TYR A 54 2.52 9.26 -6.38
C TYR A 54 3.94 9.41 -6.95
N ALA A 55 4.31 10.63 -7.36
CA ALA A 55 5.66 10.92 -7.84
C ALA A 55 6.73 10.73 -6.76
N GLU A 56 6.40 11.00 -5.50
CA GLU A 56 7.30 10.87 -4.35
C GLU A 56 7.46 9.41 -3.87
N TYR A 57 6.35 8.67 -3.74
CA TYR A 57 6.32 7.37 -3.04
C TYR A 57 6.12 6.15 -3.96
N CYS A 58 5.66 6.30 -5.21
CA CYS A 58 5.20 5.17 -6.02
C CYS A 58 5.87 5.07 -7.40
N ALA A 59 6.14 6.20 -8.06
CA ALA A 59 6.55 6.25 -9.46
C ALA A 59 7.90 5.55 -9.74
N PHE A 60 8.81 5.53 -8.76
CA PHE A 60 10.10 4.84 -8.91
C PHE A 60 9.97 3.32 -9.05
N CYS A 61 8.87 2.71 -8.59
CA CYS A 61 8.55 1.30 -8.81
C CYS A 61 7.55 1.14 -9.96
N HIS A 62 6.46 1.89 -9.95
CA HIS A 62 5.31 1.67 -10.84
C HIS A 62 5.33 2.48 -12.15
N GLY A 63 6.38 3.27 -12.40
CA GLY A 63 6.48 4.15 -13.57
C GLY A 63 5.78 5.50 -13.36
N GLU A 64 6.05 6.50 -14.21
CA GLU A 64 5.49 7.86 -14.03
C GLU A 64 3.97 7.92 -14.29
N ALA A 65 3.45 6.99 -15.10
CA ALA A 65 2.05 6.89 -15.48
C ALA A 65 1.43 5.52 -15.14
N GLY A 66 1.98 4.81 -14.15
CA GLY A 66 1.47 3.50 -13.73
C GLY A 66 1.74 2.36 -14.71
N GLU A 67 2.67 2.50 -15.65
CA GLU A 67 3.03 1.48 -16.64
C GLU A 67 3.63 0.20 -16.04
N GLY A 68 4.11 0.24 -14.80
CA GLY A 68 4.77 -0.87 -14.10
C GLY A 68 6.23 -1.07 -14.54
N TYR A 69 6.89 -2.04 -13.90
CA TYR A 69 8.24 -2.51 -14.26
C TYR A 69 9.35 -1.44 -14.27
N ALA A 70 9.17 -0.30 -13.58
CA ALA A 70 10.24 0.69 -13.41
C ALA A 70 11.26 0.23 -12.36
N ALA A 71 10.80 -0.50 -11.33
CA ALA A 71 11.61 -1.40 -10.53
C ALA A 71 11.03 -2.82 -10.61
N ASP A 72 11.88 -3.78 -11.02
CA ASP A 72 11.61 -5.21 -11.01
C ASP A 72 10.27 -5.57 -11.68
N ASN A 73 9.41 -6.33 -10.98
CA ASN A 73 8.08 -6.73 -11.43
C ASN A 73 6.94 -5.93 -10.76
N ALA A 74 7.20 -4.68 -10.37
CA ALA A 74 6.16 -3.78 -9.87
C ALA A 74 5.01 -3.69 -10.89
N ASN A 75 3.78 -3.95 -10.44
CA ASN A 75 2.66 -4.16 -11.37
C ASN A 75 2.23 -2.87 -12.09
N ALA A 76 1.76 -3.04 -13.33
CA ALA A 76 1.17 -1.98 -14.14
C ALA A 76 -0.18 -1.52 -13.57
N LEU A 77 -0.17 -0.43 -12.79
CA LEU A 77 -1.36 0.17 -12.17
C LEU A 77 -2.31 0.78 -13.21
N ALA A 78 -1.82 1.29 -14.34
CA ALA A 78 -2.62 1.84 -15.42
C ALA A 78 -3.21 0.76 -16.37
N ASN A 79 -3.05 -0.53 -16.06
CA ASN A 79 -3.62 -1.60 -16.86
C ASN A 79 -5.14 -1.56 -16.81
N GLN A 80 -5.79 -1.48 -17.97
CA GLN A 80 -7.23 -1.22 -18.04
C GLN A 80 -8.09 -2.37 -17.49
N GLU A 81 -7.66 -3.62 -17.66
CA GLU A 81 -8.34 -4.78 -17.05
C GLU A 81 -8.01 -4.93 -15.56
N PHE A 82 -6.95 -4.28 -15.04
CA PHE A 82 -6.74 -4.14 -13.60
C PHE A 82 -7.67 -3.09 -13.00
N LEU A 83 -7.62 -1.86 -13.51
CA LEU A 83 -8.42 -0.74 -13.01
C LEU A 83 -9.92 -1.07 -13.02
N ARG A 84 -10.42 -1.64 -14.13
CA ARG A 84 -11.81 -2.09 -14.26
C ARG A 84 -12.29 -3.06 -13.18
N LEU A 85 -11.40 -3.91 -12.66
CA LEU A 85 -11.75 -4.94 -11.67
C LEU A 85 -11.47 -4.48 -10.23
N ALA A 86 -10.43 -3.68 -10.03
CA ALA A 86 -10.06 -3.13 -8.74
C ALA A 86 -11.17 -2.22 -8.19
N SER A 87 -11.55 -2.39 -6.92
CA SER A 87 -12.38 -1.42 -6.19
C SER A 87 -11.50 -0.33 -5.57
N ASP A 88 -12.09 0.83 -5.23
CA ASP A 88 -11.35 1.91 -4.55
C ASP A 88 -10.81 1.45 -3.19
N GLU A 89 -11.58 0.66 -2.43
CA GLU A 89 -11.12 0.09 -1.16
C GLU A 89 -9.97 -0.91 -1.36
N PHE A 90 -9.98 -1.72 -2.42
CA PHE A 90 -8.86 -2.61 -2.72
C PHE A 90 -7.58 -1.84 -3.05
N LEU A 91 -7.68 -0.71 -3.76
CA LEU A 91 -6.55 0.18 -4.02
C LEU A 91 -6.07 0.85 -2.72
N ALA A 92 -7.00 1.43 -1.94
CA ALA A 92 -6.70 2.09 -0.67
C ALA A 92 -6.05 1.14 0.34
N THR A 93 -6.63 -0.04 0.56
CA THR A 93 -6.06 -1.09 1.43
C THR A 93 -4.70 -1.57 0.92
N SER A 94 -4.50 -1.72 -0.40
CA SER A 94 -3.19 -2.09 -0.96
C SER A 94 -2.10 -1.06 -0.67
N VAL A 95 -2.43 0.22 -0.55
CA VAL A 95 -1.49 1.28 -0.15
C VAL A 95 -1.32 1.32 1.37
N ARG A 96 -2.42 1.30 2.12
CA ARG A 96 -2.47 1.41 3.58
C ARG A 96 -1.65 0.33 4.27
N TYR A 97 -1.89 -0.94 3.92
CA TYR A 97 -1.27 -2.10 4.56
C TYR A 97 -0.21 -2.80 3.68
N GLY A 98 0.02 -2.29 2.47
CA GLY A 98 0.97 -2.90 1.54
C GLY A 98 0.56 -4.30 1.11
N ARG A 99 1.57 -5.11 0.79
CA ARG A 99 1.47 -6.53 0.49
C ARG A 99 2.59 -7.26 1.23
N PRO A 100 2.37 -7.65 2.50
CA PRO A 100 3.37 -8.35 3.32
C PRO A 100 3.98 -9.56 2.60
N GLY A 101 5.30 -9.69 2.71
CA GLY A 101 6.10 -10.69 1.98
C GLY A 101 6.46 -10.30 0.53
N THR A 102 6.20 -9.06 0.12
CA THR A 102 6.57 -8.53 -1.22
C THR A 102 7.14 -7.10 -1.10
N ALA A 103 7.83 -6.63 -2.13
CA ALA A 103 8.43 -5.28 -2.13
C ALA A 103 7.43 -4.10 -2.09
N MET A 104 6.11 -4.35 -2.10
CA MET A 104 5.10 -3.32 -1.83
C MET A 104 4.86 -3.21 -0.31
N SER A 105 5.63 -2.34 0.33
CA SER A 105 5.53 -1.99 1.75
C SER A 105 4.19 -1.38 2.15
N ALA A 106 3.92 -1.30 3.46
CA ALA A 106 2.79 -0.53 3.99
C ALA A 106 3.12 0.98 4.07
N TRP A 107 2.19 1.84 3.64
CA TRP A 107 2.40 3.30 3.60
C TRP A 107 1.42 4.09 4.46
N GLY A 108 0.36 3.46 4.99
CA GLY A 108 -0.60 4.12 5.88
C GLY A 108 -0.01 4.44 7.25
N GLU A 109 -0.45 5.54 7.86
CA GLU A 109 -0.06 5.95 9.20
C GLU A 109 -0.34 4.88 10.27
N GLU A 110 -1.36 4.01 10.07
CA GLU A 110 -1.66 2.89 10.97
C GLU A 110 -0.56 1.81 10.98
N ARG A 111 0.34 1.81 9.99
CA ARG A 111 1.52 0.94 9.90
C ARG A 111 2.82 1.75 9.91
N ALA A 112 2.82 2.90 10.59
CA ALA A 112 3.96 3.81 10.70
C ALA A 112 4.53 4.29 9.34
N GLY A 113 3.68 4.32 8.30
CA GLY A 113 3.97 4.98 7.03
C GLY A 113 3.63 6.48 7.04
N PRO A 114 3.98 7.22 5.98
CA PRO A 114 3.83 8.67 5.93
C PRO A 114 2.44 9.16 5.51
N LEU A 115 1.54 8.28 5.05
CA LEU A 115 0.28 8.66 4.42
C LEU A 115 -0.92 8.55 5.37
N THR A 116 -1.68 9.64 5.51
CA THR A 116 -2.98 9.63 6.16
C THR A 116 -4.05 9.00 5.26
N ALA A 117 -5.23 8.70 5.80
CA ALA A 117 -6.35 8.20 5.01
C ALA A 117 -6.73 9.13 3.84
N GLY A 118 -6.66 10.46 4.02
CA GLY A 118 -6.97 11.43 2.95
C GLY A 118 -5.91 11.47 1.83
N ASP A 119 -4.64 11.24 2.18
CA ASP A 119 -3.55 11.13 1.20
C ASP A 119 -3.73 9.89 0.32
N ILE A 120 -4.22 8.80 0.92
CA ILE A 120 -4.57 7.56 0.21
C ILE A 120 -5.78 7.78 -0.70
N ASP A 121 -6.82 8.48 -0.26
CA ASP A 121 -7.98 8.81 -1.10
C ASP A 121 -7.58 9.66 -2.33
N ASP A 122 -6.69 10.65 -2.13
CA ASP A 122 -6.12 11.47 -3.22
C ASP A 122 -5.28 10.63 -4.20
N LEU A 123 -4.46 9.70 -3.69
CA LEU A 123 -3.69 8.75 -4.49
C LEU A 123 -4.59 7.82 -5.32
N VAL A 124 -5.65 7.26 -4.72
CA VAL A 124 -6.61 6.41 -5.43
C VAL A 124 -7.30 7.21 -6.53
N ALA A 125 -7.72 8.45 -6.27
CA ALA A 125 -8.29 9.32 -7.29
C ALA A 125 -7.31 9.61 -8.45
N PHE A 126 -6.01 9.79 -8.15
CA PHE A 126 -4.99 9.95 -9.18
C PHE A 126 -4.80 8.67 -10.02
N ILE A 127 -4.69 7.50 -9.40
CA ILE A 127 -4.59 6.19 -10.08
C ILE A 127 -5.82 5.96 -10.99
N ARG A 128 -7.02 6.31 -10.52
CA ARG A 128 -8.27 6.26 -11.29
C ARG A 128 -8.29 7.19 -12.50
N SER A 129 -7.48 8.25 -12.53
CA SER A 129 -7.42 9.17 -13.67
C SER A 129 -6.89 8.54 -14.96
N TRP A 130 -6.24 7.37 -14.88
CA TRP A 130 -5.80 6.57 -16.02
C TRP A 130 -6.86 5.60 -16.56
N GLN A 131 -8.03 5.48 -15.93
CA GLN A 131 -9.06 4.54 -16.36
C GLN A 131 -9.87 5.09 -17.54
N GLU A 132 -9.84 4.36 -18.67
CA GLU A 132 -10.58 4.67 -19.90
C GLU A 132 -11.82 3.78 -20.12
N VAL A 133 -11.98 2.72 -19.30
CA VAL A 133 -13.05 1.71 -19.41
C VAL A 133 -14.02 1.74 -18.23
N GLU A 134 -15.28 1.33 -18.44
CA GLU A 134 -16.28 1.21 -17.38
C GLU A 134 -15.96 0.04 -16.43
N ASP A 135 -16.25 0.20 -15.13
CA ASP A 135 -16.03 -0.79 -14.08
C ASP A 135 -16.75 -2.13 -14.34
N ALA A 136 -16.21 -3.21 -13.77
CA ALA A 136 -16.84 -4.51 -13.80
C ALA A 136 -17.81 -4.72 -12.63
N MET A 137 -18.98 -5.28 -12.92
CA MET A 137 -19.89 -5.82 -11.91
C MET A 137 -19.40 -7.19 -11.42
N VAL A 138 -18.28 -7.22 -10.68
CA VAL A 138 -17.66 -8.48 -10.21
C VAL A 138 -18.21 -9.00 -8.88
N ASP A 139 -18.66 -8.12 -7.99
CA ASP A 139 -19.02 -8.51 -6.61
C ASP A 139 -20.32 -9.32 -6.51
N GLU A 140 -21.13 -9.32 -7.57
CA GLU A 140 -22.34 -10.13 -7.70
C GLU A 140 -22.07 -11.58 -8.18
N LEU A 141 -20.81 -11.93 -8.46
CA LEU A 141 -20.43 -13.17 -9.14
C LEU A 141 -19.84 -14.23 -8.19
N GLU A 142 -20.69 -15.07 -7.60
CA GLU A 142 -20.27 -16.25 -6.81
C GLU A 142 -19.60 -17.35 -7.68
N LEU A 143 -18.82 -18.25 -7.06
CA LEU A 143 -18.29 -19.46 -7.69
C LEU A 143 -19.37 -20.54 -7.91
N ASP A 144 -19.23 -21.36 -8.95
CA ASP A 144 -20.09 -22.53 -9.15
C ASP A 144 -19.99 -23.48 -7.94
N PRO A 145 -21.11 -23.90 -7.29
CA PRO A 145 -21.09 -24.78 -6.12
C PRO A 145 -20.46 -26.17 -6.33
N SER A 146 -20.15 -26.55 -7.58
CA SER A 146 -19.43 -27.77 -7.93
C SER A 146 -17.91 -27.58 -8.11
N ALA A 147 -17.41 -26.35 -7.96
CA ALA A 147 -15.99 -26.02 -7.95
C ALA A 147 -15.21 -26.81 -6.88
N SER A 148 -13.93 -27.08 -7.14
CA SER A 148 -13.14 -28.04 -6.37
C SER A 148 -11.67 -27.65 -6.33
N VAL A 149 -11.19 -27.35 -5.11
CA VAL A 149 -9.77 -27.09 -4.79
C VAL A 149 -8.84 -28.12 -5.43
N ILE A 150 -9.14 -29.42 -5.34
CA ILE A 150 -8.30 -30.50 -5.89
C ILE A 150 -8.20 -30.45 -7.43
N ARG A 151 -9.25 -30.00 -8.12
CA ARG A 151 -9.19 -29.76 -9.57
C ARG A 151 -8.41 -28.47 -9.86
N GLY A 152 -8.59 -27.44 -9.04
CA GLY A 152 -7.81 -26.22 -9.05
C GLY A 152 -6.31 -26.48 -8.95
N GLU A 153 -5.86 -27.27 -7.97
CA GLU A 153 -4.45 -27.69 -7.81
C GLU A 153 -3.90 -28.31 -9.09
N THR A 154 -4.70 -29.19 -9.73
CA THR A 154 -4.32 -29.82 -11.00
C THR A 154 -4.16 -28.80 -12.11
N TYR A 155 -5.07 -27.83 -12.24
CA TYR A 155 -4.97 -26.80 -13.29
C TYR A 155 -3.86 -25.79 -13.01
N TYR A 156 -3.64 -25.42 -11.74
CA TYR A 156 -2.58 -24.49 -11.33
C TYR A 156 -1.19 -25.00 -11.75
N GLN A 157 -0.96 -26.30 -11.59
CA GLN A 157 0.25 -26.97 -12.08
C GLN A 157 0.26 -27.14 -13.60
N VAL A 158 -0.82 -27.66 -14.20
CA VAL A 158 -0.87 -27.99 -15.64
C VAL A 158 -0.75 -26.76 -16.55
N TYR A 159 -1.28 -25.61 -16.12
CA TYR A 159 -1.17 -24.34 -16.84
C TYR A 159 0.02 -23.48 -16.40
N GLY A 160 0.87 -23.99 -15.50
CA GLY A 160 2.14 -23.36 -15.13
C GLY A 160 2.01 -22.11 -14.26
N CYS A 161 0.87 -21.91 -13.58
CA CYS A 161 0.62 -20.75 -12.73
C CYS A 161 1.68 -20.59 -11.63
N GLU A 162 2.14 -21.72 -11.06
CA GLU A 162 3.22 -21.78 -10.06
C GLU A 162 4.56 -21.22 -10.57
N GLY A 163 4.78 -21.19 -11.89
CA GLY A 163 6.01 -20.65 -12.48
C GLY A 163 6.14 -19.13 -12.38
N CYS A 164 5.06 -18.42 -12.08
CA CYS A 164 5.06 -16.99 -11.76
C CYS A 164 4.58 -16.76 -10.31
N HIS A 165 3.45 -17.35 -9.94
CA HIS A 165 2.80 -17.14 -8.65
C HIS A 165 3.33 -18.04 -7.51
N GLY A 166 4.36 -18.84 -7.76
CA GLY A 166 4.97 -19.72 -6.76
C GLY A 166 4.13 -20.94 -6.37
N GLU A 167 4.74 -21.88 -5.65
CA GLU A 167 4.02 -23.01 -5.04
C GLU A 167 3.03 -22.48 -3.99
N LEU A 168 1.78 -22.96 -4.02
CA LEU A 168 0.67 -22.50 -3.18
C LEU A 168 0.35 -20.98 -3.28
N GLY A 169 0.73 -20.32 -4.38
CA GLY A 169 0.42 -18.90 -4.57
C GLY A 169 1.33 -17.95 -3.79
N ARG A 170 2.45 -18.42 -3.22
CA ARG A 170 3.38 -17.62 -2.40
C ARG A 170 3.96 -16.41 -3.11
N GLY A 171 4.02 -16.41 -4.44
CA GLY A 171 4.71 -15.42 -5.24
C GLY A 171 6.21 -15.67 -5.26
N GLY A 172 6.98 -14.58 -5.20
CA GLY A 172 8.43 -14.53 -5.35
C GLY A 172 8.76 -13.33 -6.22
N GLU A 173 9.37 -13.57 -7.38
CA GLU A 173 9.61 -12.53 -8.39
C GLU A 173 8.32 -11.86 -8.89
N TYR A 174 7.16 -12.53 -8.84
CA TYR A 174 5.86 -12.02 -9.27
C TYR A 174 4.80 -12.05 -8.15
N MET A 175 3.62 -11.49 -8.44
CA MET A 175 2.51 -11.31 -7.51
C MET A 175 2.15 -12.55 -6.69
N SER A 176 2.19 -12.41 -5.36
CA SER A 176 1.67 -13.39 -4.40
C SER A 176 0.13 -13.42 -4.43
N LEU A 177 -0.43 -14.62 -4.58
CA LEU A 177 -1.87 -14.90 -4.56
C LEU A 177 -2.37 -15.33 -3.18
N GLU A 178 -1.51 -15.82 -2.28
CA GLU A 178 -1.86 -16.12 -0.88
C GLU A 178 -1.73 -14.90 0.07
N ASN A 179 -1.47 -13.71 -0.48
CA ASN A 179 -1.37 -12.49 0.32
C ASN A 179 -2.74 -12.18 0.98
N PRO A 180 -2.80 -11.97 2.31
CA PRO A 180 -4.06 -11.95 3.04
C PRO A 180 -4.87 -10.68 2.76
N TRP A 181 -4.20 -9.53 2.55
CA TRP A 181 -4.86 -8.28 2.15
C TRP A 181 -5.39 -8.33 0.72
N PHE A 182 -4.72 -9.07 -0.18
CA PHE A 182 -5.28 -9.36 -1.50
C PHE A 182 -6.56 -10.22 -1.39
N LEU A 183 -6.50 -11.34 -0.68
CA LEU A 183 -7.62 -12.29 -0.62
C LEU A 183 -8.85 -11.73 0.11
N THR A 184 -8.67 -10.94 1.16
CA THR A 184 -9.80 -10.34 1.89
C THR A 184 -10.52 -9.22 1.12
N GLN A 185 -9.87 -8.61 0.12
CA GLN A 185 -10.39 -7.45 -0.61
C GLN A 185 -10.94 -7.76 -2.01
N VAL A 186 -10.49 -8.82 -2.67
CA VAL A 186 -10.97 -9.18 -4.01
C VAL A 186 -12.19 -10.09 -3.93
N SER A 187 -13.18 -9.88 -4.80
CA SER A 187 -14.34 -10.77 -4.95
C SER A 187 -14.08 -11.98 -5.85
N ASP A 188 -14.95 -12.99 -5.82
CA ASP A 188 -14.82 -14.19 -6.65
C ASP A 188 -14.90 -13.85 -8.15
N GLY A 189 -15.71 -12.85 -8.51
CA GLY A 189 -15.73 -12.26 -9.84
C GLY A 189 -14.40 -11.61 -10.24
N TYR A 190 -13.69 -10.94 -9.32
CA TYR A 190 -12.37 -10.38 -9.58
C TYR A 190 -11.38 -11.49 -9.93
N LEU A 191 -11.34 -12.58 -9.15
CA LEU A 191 -10.47 -13.73 -9.41
C LEU A 191 -10.79 -14.37 -10.76
N ARG A 192 -12.07 -14.63 -11.02
CA ARG A 192 -12.56 -15.21 -12.29
C ARG A 192 -12.18 -14.35 -13.48
N GLU A 193 -12.52 -13.06 -13.50
CA GLU A 193 -12.21 -12.16 -14.61
C GLU A 193 -10.70 -11.99 -14.82
N SER A 194 -9.92 -11.94 -13.73
CA SER A 194 -8.45 -11.85 -13.80
C SER A 194 -7.82 -13.09 -14.44
N ILE A 195 -8.36 -14.28 -14.22
CA ILE A 195 -7.91 -15.51 -14.91
C ILE A 195 -8.42 -15.55 -16.36
N THR A 196 -9.70 -15.24 -16.58
CA THR A 196 -10.32 -15.24 -17.92
C THR A 196 -9.59 -14.31 -18.88
N ARG A 197 -9.44 -13.04 -18.51
CA ARG A 197 -8.91 -11.97 -19.38
C ARG A 197 -7.42 -11.72 -19.20
N GLY A 198 -6.83 -12.16 -18.10
CA GLY A 198 -5.46 -11.83 -17.75
C GLY A 198 -5.27 -10.34 -17.48
N ARG A 199 -4.07 -9.87 -17.78
CA ARG A 199 -3.64 -8.47 -17.75
C ARG A 199 -2.93 -8.20 -19.08
N PRO A 200 -3.63 -7.62 -20.07
CA PRO A 200 -3.05 -7.32 -21.39
C PRO A 200 -1.72 -6.58 -21.28
N ASP A 201 -0.79 -6.85 -22.20
CA ASP A 201 0.56 -6.28 -22.23
C ASP A 201 1.45 -6.57 -21.00
N THR A 202 1.09 -7.58 -20.19
CA THR A 202 1.93 -8.13 -19.10
C THR A 202 2.17 -9.64 -19.25
N ALA A 203 2.94 -10.25 -18.35
CA ALA A 203 3.15 -11.70 -18.30
C ALA A 203 1.88 -12.52 -17.98
N MET A 204 0.88 -11.94 -17.31
CA MET A 204 -0.36 -12.63 -16.93
C MET A 204 -1.32 -12.70 -18.13
N ALA A 205 -1.17 -13.74 -18.96
CA ALA A 205 -1.98 -13.95 -20.15
C ALA A 205 -3.46 -14.28 -19.86
N SER A 206 -4.31 -14.17 -20.89
CA SER A 206 -5.69 -14.64 -20.86
C SER A 206 -5.78 -16.18 -20.96
N PHE A 207 -6.70 -16.77 -20.21
CA PHE A 207 -6.99 -18.20 -20.24
C PHE A 207 -8.39 -18.56 -20.78
N ASP A 208 -9.17 -17.61 -21.31
CA ASP A 208 -10.52 -17.83 -21.86
C ASP A 208 -10.57 -18.92 -22.97
N ASP A 209 -9.59 -18.91 -23.88
CA ASP A 209 -9.45 -19.94 -24.93
C ASP A 209 -8.91 -21.30 -24.43
N GLN A 210 -8.49 -21.39 -23.16
CA GLN A 210 -7.77 -22.53 -22.58
C GLN A 210 -8.57 -23.26 -21.49
N LEU A 211 -9.34 -22.52 -20.69
CA LEU A 211 -10.07 -23.00 -19.54
C LEU A 211 -11.58 -22.83 -19.75
N THR A 212 -12.36 -23.86 -19.43
CA THR A 212 -13.81 -23.70 -19.29
C THR A 212 -14.14 -22.95 -17.99
N ALA A 213 -15.28 -22.26 -17.94
CA ALA A 213 -15.70 -21.49 -16.76
C ALA A 213 -15.61 -22.28 -15.43
N LEU A 214 -15.99 -23.56 -15.41
CA LEU A 214 -15.86 -24.40 -14.20
C LEU A 214 -14.40 -24.64 -13.79
N GLN A 215 -13.45 -24.67 -14.73
CA GLN A 215 -12.02 -24.82 -14.42
C GLN A 215 -11.41 -23.51 -13.91
N ILE A 216 -11.95 -22.36 -14.35
CA ILE A 216 -11.60 -21.05 -13.78
C ILE A 216 -12.14 -20.96 -12.33
N ASP A 217 -13.36 -21.44 -12.09
CA ASP A 217 -13.93 -21.51 -10.75
C ASP A 217 -13.19 -22.51 -9.84
N ASP A 218 -12.68 -23.62 -10.40
CA ASP A 218 -11.79 -24.55 -9.69
C ASP A 218 -10.49 -23.87 -9.24
N LEU A 219 -9.89 -23.02 -10.09
CA LEU A 219 -8.71 -22.22 -9.74
C LEU A 219 -9.03 -21.14 -8.71
N ALA A 220 -10.14 -20.43 -8.84
CA ALA A 220 -10.57 -19.43 -7.86
C ALA A 220 -10.85 -20.08 -6.49
N ALA A 221 -11.48 -21.26 -6.46
CA ALA A 221 -11.69 -22.04 -5.25
C ALA A 221 -10.37 -22.51 -4.61
N LEU A 222 -9.34 -22.84 -5.41
CA LEU A 222 -7.99 -23.08 -4.90
C LEU A 222 -7.41 -21.81 -4.26
N ILE A 223 -7.44 -20.68 -4.95
CA ILE A 223 -6.88 -19.41 -4.47
C ILE A 223 -7.52 -19.00 -3.14
N ARG A 224 -8.86 -19.15 -3.02
CA ARG A 224 -9.60 -18.97 -1.76
C ARG A 224 -9.20 -19.92 -0.64
N SER A 225 -8.70 -21.11 -0.96
CA SER A 225 -8.27 -22.07 0.08
C SER A 225 -7.00 -21.64 0.83
N TRP A 226 -6.32 -20.59 0.37
CA TRP A 226 -5.16 -19.97 1.02
C TRP A 226 -5.51 -18.76 1.89
N GLU A 227 -6.79 -18.38 1.96
CA GLU A 227 -7.24 -17.23 2.74
C GLU A 227 -6.99 -17.42 4.24
N ARG A 228 -6.47 -16.37 4.88
CA ARG A 228 -6.06 -16.33 6.28
C ARG A 228 -6.37 -14.96 6.88
N GLU A 229 -6.47 -14.92 8.20
CA GLU A 229 -6.70 -13.69 8.96
C GLU A 229 -5.58 -12.67 8.66
N VAL A 230 -5.97 -11.40 8.46
CA VAL A 230 -5.04 -10.28 8.27
C VAL A 230 -4.50 -9.80 9.61
N ASP A 231 -3.23 -9.42 9.67
CA ASP A 231 -2.76 -8.56 10.76
C ASP A 231 -3.16 -7.12 10.44
N SER A 232 -4.20 -6.64 11.15
CA SER A 232 -4.67 -5.27 11.10
C SER A 232 -4.33 -4.48 12.37
N GLU A 233 -3.49 -5.01 13.26
CA GLU A 233 -3.11 -4.28 14.47
C GLU A 233 -2.27 -3.05 14.09
N PRO A 234 -2.57 -1.87 14.64
CA PRO A 234 -1.82 -0.65 14.34
C PRO A 234 -0.44 -0.72 14.98
N LEU A 235 0.58 -0.30 14.22
CA LEU A 235 1.91 -0.09 14.77
C LEU A 235 1.95 1.22 15.59
N PRO A 236 2.81 1.31 16.62
CA PRO A 236 3.07 2.58 17.28
C PRO A 236 3.66 3.59 16.29
N ALA A 237 3.49 4.89 16.59
CA ALA A 237 4.20 5.93 15.85
C ALA A 237 5.71 5.75 16.00
N PHE A 238 6.44 5.79 14.88
CA PHE A 238 7.86 5.47 14.80
C PHE A 238 8.71 6.72 14.52
N GLU A 239 9.82 6.83 15.25
CA GLU A 239 10.82 7.89 15.14
C GLU A 239 12.20 7.21 15.07
N PRO A 240 13.01 7.39 14.01
CA PRO A 240 14.28 6.68 13.87
C PRO A 240 15.29 7.03 14.97
N ASP A 241 15.90 6.02 15.59
CA ASP A 241 17.03 6.17 16.52
C ASP A 241 18.30 5.52 15.96
N VAL A 242 19.30 6.34 15.65
CA VAL A 242 20.60 5.89 15.11
C VAL A 242 21.71 5.82 16.16
N SER A 243 21.38 5.96 17.45
CA SER A 243 22.37 6.13 18.53
C SER A 243 23.24 4.88 18.82
N ASP A 244 22.77 3.68 18.48
CA ASP A 244 23.52 2.41 18.56
C ASP A 244 23.60 1.69 17.20
N ALA A 245 23.48 2.43 16.09
CA ALA A 245 23.42 1.87 14.73
C ALA A 245 24.74 1.25 14.22
N ALA A 246 25.85 1.41 14.95
CA ALA A 246 27.18 0.99 14.51
C ALA A 246 27.49 -0.47 14.89
N LEU A 247 27.43 -1.37 13.91
CA LEU A 247 27.82 -2.75 14.08
C LEU A 247 29.33 -2.90 14.34
N ASN A 248 29.66 -3.91 15.15
CA ASN A 248 31.03 -4.28 15.53
C ASN A 248 31.93 -3.07 15.88
N PRO A 249 31.54 -2.19 16.83
CA PRO A 249 32.23 -0.91 17.06
C PRO A 249 33.71 -1.13 17.44
N GLY A 250 34.61 -0.58 16.62
CA GLY A 250 36.06 -0.79 16.74
C GLY A 250 36.63 -1.97 15.93
N GLY A 251 35.81 -2.63 15.12
CA GLY A 251 36.25 -3.55 14.06
C GLY A 251 36.99 -2.83 12.92
N PRO A 252 37.54 -3.57 11.94
CA PRO A 252 38.11 -2.98 10.73
C PRO A 252 37.03 -2.37 9.83
N ASP A 253 37.41 -1.42 8.97
CA ASP A 253 36.58 -1.06 7.81
C ASP A 253 36.33 -2.33 6.95
N PRO A 254 35.13 -2.50 6.34
CA PRO A 254 34.87 -3.57 5.39
C PRO A 254 35.78 -3.50 4.15
N ASP A 255 36.21 -4.68 3.68
CA ASP A 255 37.04 -4.87 2.48
C ASP A 255 36.22 -5.45 1.32
N PHE A 256 35.12 -4.76 0.98
CA PHE A 256 34.30 -5.07 -0.20
C PHE A 256 34.58 -4.09 -1.36
N ALA A 257 34.33 -4.54 -2.59
CA ALA A 257 34.39 -3.69 -3.77
C ALA A 257 33.02 -3.09 -4.07
N VAL A 258 32.95 -1.77 -4.24
CA VAL A 258 31.71 -1.09 -4.66
C VAL A 258 31.63 -1.09 -6.20
N SER A 259 30.63 -1.76 -6.76
CA SER A 259 30.31 -1.76 -8.19
C SER A 259 29.63 -0.45 -8.60
N GLU A 260 29.96 0.05 -9.78
CA GLU A 260 29.41 1.27 -10.39
C GLU A 260 29.51 2.55 -9.54
N GLY A 261 30.26 2.51 -8.43
CA GLY A 261 30.34 3.60 -7.45
C GLY A 261 29.15 3.69 -6.50
N ARG A 262 28.25 2.69 -6.49
CA ARG A 262 27.04 2.67 -5.65
C ARG A 262 26.78 1.33 -4.95
N TYR A 263 26.98 0.21 -5.62
CA TYR A 263 26.40 -1.08 -5.22
C TYR A 263 27.41 -2.01 -4.51
N VAL A 264 26.93 -2.86 -3.62
CA VAL A 264 27.70 -3.94 -2.98
C VAL A 264 26.83 -5.19 -2.83
N GLY A 265 27.32 -6.34 -3.28
CA GLY A 265 26.53 -7.59 -3.27
C GLY A 265 26.35 -8.20 -1.88
N VAL A 266 25.23 -8.89 -1.65
CA VAL A 266 24.85 -9.52 -0.36
C VAL A 266 25.96 -10.40 0.22
N ASP A 267 26.58 -11.24 -0.62
CA ASP A 267 27.65 -12.16 -0.19
C ASP A 267 28.85 -11.40 0.41
N ALA A 268 29.18 -10.23 -0.16
CA ALA A 268 30.31 -9.41 0.28
C ALA A 268 30.04 -8.65 1.59
N VAL A 269 28.79 -8.23 1.82
CA VAL A 269 28.37 -7.63 3.09
C VAL A 269 28.30 -8.69 4.19
N ALA A 270 27.74 -9.86 3.91
CA ALA A 270 27.70 -10.98 4.84
C ALA A 270 29.10 -11.44 5.27
N ASP A 271 30.03 -11.62 4.32
CA ASP A 271 31.43 -11.95 4.61
C ASP A 271 32.12 -10.86 5.47
N ALA A 272 31.87 -9.58 5.18
CA ALA A 272 32.44 -8.48 5.96
C ALA A 272 31.94 -8.47 7.42
N LEU A 273 30.64 -8.70 7.64
CA LEU A 273 30.06 -8.82 8.99
C LEU A 273 30.60 -10.06 9.73
N ALA A 274 30.74 -11.20 9.04
CA ALA A 274 31.32 -12.42 9.61
C ALA A 274 32.80 -12.26 10.01
N LEU A 275 33.53 -11.35 9.35
CA LEU A 275 34.89 -10.94 9.71
C LEU A 275 34.93 -9.86 10.81
N GLY A 276 33.78 -9.41 11.31
CA GLY A 276 33.66 -8.41 12.37
C GLY A 276 33.91 -6.98 11.89
N ALA A 277 33.70 -6.68 10.61
CA ALA A 277 33.84 -5.33 10.08
C ALA A 277 32.83 -4.37 10.71
N THR A 278 33.24 -3.10 10.89
CA THR A 278 32.39 -2.05 11.46
C THR A 278 31.69 -1.25 10.36
N MET A 279 30.37 -1.17 10.44
CA MET A 279 29.51 -0.48 9.49
C MET A 279 28.13 -0.23 10.11
N ILE A 280 27.30 0.54 9.42
CA ILE A 280 25.86 0.66 9.67
C ILE A 280 25.14 -0.06 8.54
N LEU A 281 24.20 -0.94 8.86
CA LEU A 281 23.19 -1.42 7.92
C LEU A 281 21.93 -0.58 8.11
N LEU A 282 21.50 0.12 7.07
CA LEU A 282 20.38 1.06 7.13
C LEU A 282 19.22 0.48 6.30
N ASP A 283 18.15 0.10 6.97
CA ASP A 283 16.92 -0.31 6.29
C ASP A 283 16.14 0.93 5.87
N ALA A 284 16.04 1.15 4.55
CA ALA A 284 15.40 2.32 3.97
C ALA A 284 13.89 2.13 3.71
N ARG A 285 13.35 0.92 3.95
CA ARG A 285 11.91 0.61 3.81
C ARG A 285 11.06 1.35 4.85
N PRO A 286 9.73 1.51 4.64
CA PRO A 286 8.79 1.85 5.72
C PRO A 286 8.95 0.93 6.94
N HIS A 287 8.76 1.47 8.13
CA HIS A 287 9.08 0.78 9.38
C HIS A 287 8.32 -0.54 9.59
N ALA A 288 7.10 -0.68 9.06
CA ALA A 288 6.36 -1.94 9.07
C ALA A 288 7.16 -3.12 8.50
N ASP A 289 7.88 -2.91 7.40
CA ASP A 289 8.68 -3.96 6.78
C ASP A 289 9.88 -4.37 7.66
N PHE A 290 10.41 -3.46 8.48
CA PHE A 290 11.48 -3.73 9.43
C PHE A 290 10.96 -4.57 10.61
N VAL A 291 9.78 -4.24 11.14
CA VAL A 291 9.09 -5.00 12.19
C VAL A 291 8.77 -6.42 11.71
N ASP A 292 8.24 -6.56 10.50
CA ASP A 292 7.93 -7.85 9.86
C ASP A 292 9.18 -8.69 9.58
N GLY A 293 10.35 -8.07 9.36
CA GLY A 293 11.65 -8.73 9.32
C GLY A 293 12.76 -7.93 8.63
N HIS A 294 13.94 -7.86 9.25
CA HIS A 294 15.09 -7.06 8.81
C HIS A 294 16.42 -7.82 8.94
N ILE A 295 17.49 -7.31 8.32
CA ILE A 295 18.84 -7.89 8.47
C ILE A 295 19.31 -7.73 9.91
N GLU A 296 19.83 -8.80 10.55
CA GLU A 296 20.17 -8.78 11.98
C GLU A 296 21.13 -7.62 12.33
N GLY A 297 20.69 -6.74 13.23
CA GLY A 297 21.45 -5.57 13.68
C GLY A 297 21.40 -4.34 12.76
N ALA A 298 20.56 -4.35 11.73
CA ALA A 298 20.23 -3.14 10.98
C ALA A 298 19.47 -2.11 11.84
N VAL A 299 19.57 -0.83 11.47
CA VAL A 299 18.72 0.25 12.00
C VAL A 299 17.63 0.58 11.00
N SER A 300 16.39 0.76 11.49
CA SER A 300 15.27 1.25 10.70
C SER A 300 15.41 2.75 10.48
N VAL A 301 15.61 3.19 9.23
CA VAL A 301 15.59 4.61 8.85
C VAL A 301 14.89 4.73 7.49
N PRO A 302 13.54 4.73 7.47
CA PRO A 302 12.77 4.87 6.23
C PRO A 302 13.25 6.09 5.44
N PHE A 303 13.36 5.98 4.12
CA PHE A 303 14.01 7.01 3.30
C PHE A 303 13.39 8.41 3.45
N PHE A 304 12.08 8.50 3.71
CA PHE A 304 11.32 9.73 3.97
C PHE A 304 11.52 10.30 5.39
N GLN A 305 12.16 9.57 6.30
CA GLN A 305 12.57 10.05 7.63
C GLN A 305 14.08 10.27 7.75
N LEU A 306 14.89 9.87 6.76
CA LEU A 306 16.35 9.95 6.81
C LEU A 306 16.88 11.36 7.11
N GLU A 307 16.29 12.41 6.53
CA GLU A 307 16.70 13.81 6.79
C GLU A 307 16.61 14.21 8.28
N GLN A 308 15.77 13.53 9.06
CA GLN A 308 15.55 13.82 10.49
C GLN A 308 16.75 13.38 11.35
N VAL A 309 17.49 12.36 10.89
CA VAL A 309 18.63 11.75 11.62
C VAL A 309 19.97 11.85 10.88
N ILE A 310 20.00 12.42 9.67
CA ILE A 310 21.20 12.46 8.82
C ILE A 310 22.40 13.16 9.47
N ASP A 311 22.16 14.20 10.27
CA ASP A 311 23.19 14.93 11.03
C ASP A 311 23.75 14.13 12.24
N ALA A 312 23.05 13.08 12.68
CA ALA A 312 23.47 12.20 13.77
C ALA A 312 24.27 10.98 13.28
N LEU A 313 24.23 10.66 11.98
CA LEU A 313 24.95 9.53 11.41
C LEU A 313 26.48 9.81 11.31
N PRO A 314 27.34 8.85 11.67
CA PRO A 314 28.79 9.01 11.61
C PRO A 314 29.32 8.99 10.18
N GLN A 315 29.99 10.06 9.75
CA GLN A 315 30.56 10.19 8.40
C GLN A 315 31.86 9.38 8.17
N ASP A 316 32.47 8.83 9.22
CA ASP A 316 33.72 8.07 9.17
C ASP A 316 33.53 6.54 9.15
N LEU A 317 32.30 6.05 9.36
CA LEU A 317 31.92 4.64 9.19
C LEU A 317 31.34 4.39 7.79
N TRP A 318 31.32 3.13 7.38
CA TRP A 318 30.55 2.71 6.21
C TRP A 318 29.06 2.61 6.53
N ILE A 319 28.21 3.12 5.66
CA ILE A 319 26.75 2.95 5.72
C ILE A 319 26.31 2.20 4.46
N VAL A 320 25.73 1.02 4.64
CA VAL A 320 25.14 0.23 3.55
C VAL A 320 23.62 0.32 3.69
N SER A 321 22.97 1.04 2.78
CA SER A 321 21.51 1.11 2.73
C SER A 321 20.94 -0.07 1.95
N TYR A 322 19.77 -0.57 2.34
CA TYR A 322 19.05 -1.62 1.62
C TYR A 322 17.54 -1.39 1.61
N CYS A 323 16.85 -2.05 0.69
CA CYS A 323 15.40 -2.12 0.67
C CYS A 323 14.92 -3.52 0.28
N GLY A 324 13.61 -3.72 0.08
CA GLY A 324 13.02 -5.03 -0.18
C GLY A 324 13.56 -5.64 -1.48
N CYS A 325 13.33 -4.94 -2.59
CA CYS A 325 13.90 -5.23 -3.90
C CYS A 325 15.27 -4.53 -4.08
N PRO A 326 16.03 -4.82 -5.16
CA PRO A 326 17.43 -4.42 -5.36
C PRO A 326 17.82 -3.02 -4.84
N HIS A 327 17.32 -1.96 -5.48
CA HIS A 327 17.93 -0.64 -5.28
C HIS A 327 17.01 0.58 -5.44
N ALA A 328 15.69 0.41 -5.49
CA ALA A 328 14.75 1.52 -5.72
C ALA A 328 14.69 2.52 -4.55
N ILE A 329 14.33 2.04 -3.35
CA ILE A 329 14.17 2.89 -2.15
C ILE A 329 15.54 3.19 -1.49
N SER A 330 16.41 2.19 -1.37
CA SER A 330 17.79 2.35 -0.88
C SER A 330 18.61 3.28 -1.76
N GLY A 331 18.26 3.39 -3.05
CA GLY A 331 18.76 4.40 -3.96
C GLY A 331 18.51 5.82 -3.46
N GLN A 332 17.26 6.16 -3.12
CA GLN A 332 16.92 7.48 -2.56
C GLN A 332 17.72 7.79 -1.29
N ALA A 333 17.85 6.81 -0.39
CA ALA A 333 18.66 6.96 0.82
C ALA A 333 20.14 7.22 0.53
N PHE A 334 20.72 6.51 -0.46
CA PHE A 334 22.10 6.75 -0.92
C PHE A 334 22.28 8.16 -1.49
N ASP A 335 21.34 8.63 -2.33
CA ASP A 335 21.46 9.95 -2.96
C ASP A 335 21.33 11.09 -1.93
N SER A 336 20.47 10.93 -0.92
CA SER A 336 20.38 11.86 0.23
C SER A 336 21.66 11.86 1.09
N LEU A 337 22.24 10.70 1.40
CA LEU A 337 23.53 10.61 2.09
C LEU A 337 24.67 11.24 1.28
N ALA A 338 24.71 11.01 -0.03
CA ALA A 338 25.69 11.62 -0.92
C ALA A 338 25.55 13.16 -0.96
N ALA A 339 24.31 13.68 -1.00
CA ALA A 339 24.03 15.12 -0.96
C ALA A 339 24.46 15.77 0.37
N ALA A 340 24.35 15.05 1.50
CA ALA A 340 24.86 15.47 2.80
C ALA A 340 26.39 15.34 2.95
N GLY A 341 27.08 14.79 1.94
CA GLY A 341 28.54 14.71 1.89
C GLY A 341 29.15 13.43 2.47
N PHE A 342 28.35 12.40 2.73
CA PHE A 342 28.87 11.08 3.11
C PHE A 342 29.62 10.46 1.93
N THR A 343 30.74 9.76 2.21
CA THR A 343 31.64 9.21 1.18
C THR A 343 31.92 7.71 1.32
N LYS A 344 31.64 7.13 2.50
CA LYS A 344 31.66 5.69 2.76
C LYS A 344 30.23 5.16 2.74
N ILE A 345 29.61 5.18 1.56
CA ILE A 345 28.21 4.77 1.37
C ILE A 345 28.08 3.75 0.25
N ALA A 346 27.16 2.82 0.40
CA ALA A 346 26.79 1.85 -0.63
C ALA A 346 25.31 1.45 -0.51
N VAL A 347 24.79 0.86 -1.58
CA VAL A 347 23.49 0.17 -1.63
C VAL A 347 23.75 -1.33 -1.69
N LEU A 348 23.06 -2.12 -0.85
CA LEU A 348 23.03 -3.58 -0.95
C LEU A 348 22.32 -3.95 -2.27
N ASP A 349 23.06 -4.51 -3.23
CA ASP A 349 22.66 -4.56 -4.65
C ASP A 349 21.40 -5.41 -4.86
N GLU A 350 21.30 -6.58 -4.23
CA GLU A 350 20.18 -7.52 -4.41
C GLU A 350 19.02 -7.33 -3.41
N GLY A 351 19.19 -6.47 -2.40
CA GLY A 351 18.17 -6.15 -1.40
C GLY A 351 17.92 -7.24 -0.32
N TYR A 352 16.86 -7.05 0.46
CA TYR A 352 16.50 -7.88 1.62
C TYR A 352 16.03 -9.28 1.23
N TYR A 353 15.27 -9.45 0.13
CA TYR A 353 14.73 -10.77 -0.20
C TYR A 353 15.81 -11.78 -0.61
N GLU A 354 16.83 -11.35 -1.38
CA GLU A 354 18.00 -12.20 -1.66
C GLU A 354 18.76 -12.56 -0.37
N TRP A 355 18.90 -11.63 0.58
CA TRP A 355 19.52 -11.90 1.88
C TRP A 355 18.81 -13.04 2.64
N VAL A 356 17.47 -13.05 2.61
CA VAL A 356 16.64 -14.13 3.17
C VAL A 356 16.82 -15.43 2.38
N GLU A 357 16.81 -15.40 1.05
CA GLU A 357 17.00 -16.59 0.20
C GLU A 357 18.39 -17.24 0.39
N ARG A 358 19.42 -16.44 0.66
CA ARG A 358 20.77 -16.92 1.04
C ARG A 358 20.82 -17.55 2.43
N GLY A 359 19.78 -17.37 3.25
CA GLY A 359 19.73 -17.87 4.63
C GLY A 359 20.68 -17.13 5.57
N TYR A 360 20.96 -15.85 5.28
CA TYR A 360 21.75 -14.99 6.16
C TYR A 360 20.93 -14.51 7.38
N PRO A 361 21.59 -14.04 8.46
CA PRO A 361 20.90 -13.73 9.70
C PRO A 361 19.91 -12.57 9.56
N ILE A 362 18.71 -12.76 10.12
CA ILE A 362 17.63 -11.78 10.18
C ILE A 362 17.07 -11.70 11.60
N ALA A 363 16.39 -10.60 11.90
CA ALA A 363 15.62 -10.38 13.13
C ALA A 363 14.20 -9.88 12.79
N GLU A 364 13.32 -9.93 13.79
CA GLU A 364 11.90 -9.53 13.73
C GLU A 364 11.60 -8.65 14.96
N GLY A 365 10.75 -7.62 14.82
CA GLY A 365 10.38 -6.70 15.89
C GLY A 365 11.42 -5.62 16.25
N GLU A 366 11.25 -5.04 17.46
CA GLU A 366 12.17 -4.09 18.13
C GLU A 366 12.65 -4.64 19.50
#